data_AF-M0D796-F1
#
_entry.id   AF-M0D796-F1
#
_cell.length_a   1.000
_cell.length_b   1.000
_cell.length_c   1.000
_cell.angle_alpha   90.00
_cell.angle_beta   90.00
_cell.angle_gamma   90.00
#
_symmetry.space_group_name_H-M   'P 1'
#
loop_
_entity.id
_entity.type
_entity.pdbx_description
1 polymer ?
#
loop_
_entity_poly.entity_id
_entity_poly.type
_entity_poly.pdbx_seq_one_letter_code
_entity_poly.pdbx_strand_id
1 'polypeptide(L)'
;MNQGDETVDLDGYVVDDEVDNSYTFSGISVDPGATITLYTGTGDDTEDTVYWGRGSPVWNNGGDTVFVTGPDGNTVVEYGY
;
A
#
# COMPACT_ATOMS: atom_id res chain seq x y z
N MET A 1 2.45 6.40 -6.59
CA MET A 1 2.03 6.86 -7.93
C MET A 1 2.33 5.77 -8.93
N ASN A 2 1.37 5.43 -9.79
CA ASN A 2 1.63 4.57 -10.95
C ASN A 2 2.40 5.37 -12.01
N GLN A 3 3.68 5.04 -12.21
CA GLN A 3 4.57 5.70 -13.18
C GLN A 3 4.56 5.02 -14.56
N GLY A 4 3.79 3.95 -14.74
CA GLY A 4 3.61 3.28 -16.02
C GLY A 4 2.48 3.92 -16.85
N ASP A 5 2.30 3.39 -18.05
CA ASP A 5 1.26 3.81 -18.99
C ASP A 5 0.02 2.89 -18.97
N GLU A 6 0.00 1.89 -18.09
CA GLU A 6 -1.09 0.91 -17.94
C GLU A 6 -1.69 0.95 -16.54
N THR A 7 -2.99 0.69 -16.42
CA THR A 7 -3.67 0.57 -15.12
C THR A 7 -3.13 -0.66 -14.37
N VAL A 8 -2.77 -0.46 -13.10
CA VAL A 8 -2.29 -1.52 -12.22
C VAL A 8 -3.43 -1.95 -11.31
N ASP A 9 -3.82 -3.22 -11.39
CA ASP A 9 -4.72 -3.84 -10.42
C ASP A 9 -3.91 -4.24 -9.18
N LEU A 10 -4.26 -3.68 -8.02
CA LEU A 10 -3.63 -3.97 -6.74
C LEU A 10 -4.36 -5.08 -5.97
N ASP A 11 -5.39 -5.73 -6.52
CA ASP A 11 -6.03 -6.86 -5.86
C ASP A 11 -5.01 -7.96 -5.51
N GLY A 12 -4.95 -8.31 -4.23
CA GLY A 12 -4.01 -9.30 -3.70
C GLY A 12 -2.59 -8.78 -3.44
N TYR A 13 -2.31 -7.50 -3.69
CA TYR A 13 -1.05 -6.90 -3.27
C TYR A 13 -0.98 -6.78 -1.76
N VAL A 14 0.21 -7.03 -1.21
CA VAL A 14 0.44 -6.98 0.24
C VAL A 14 1.46 -5.90 0.57
N VAL A 15 1.16 -5.16 1.63
CA VAL A 15 2.08 -4.26 2.34
C VAL A 15 2.43 -4.91 3.66
N ASP A 16 3.71 -5.23 3.83
CA ASP A 16 4.26 -5.78 5.07
C ASP A 16 5.15 -4.73 5.76
N ASP A 17 5.15 -4.71 7.09
CA ASP A 17 6.14 -3.98 7.90
C ASP A 17 7.18 -4.90 8.56
N GLU A 18 8.22 -4.33 9.18
CA GLU A 18 9.29 -5.08 9.87
C GLU A 18 8.83 -5.85 11.12
N VAL A 19 7.61 -5.62 11.60
CA VAL A 19 7.02 -6.12 12.83
C VAL A 19 5.83 -7.07 12.57
N ASP A 20 5.84 -7.75 11.42
CA ASP A 20 4.85 -8.76 11.01
C ASP A 20 3.42 -8.22 10.79
N ASN A 21 3.27 -6.92 10.50
CA ASN A 21 1.97 -6.37 10.15
C ASN A 21 1.78 -6.40 8.64
N SER A 22 0.70 -7.04 8.18
CA SER A 22 0.35 -7.10 6.76
C SER A 22 -1.02 -6.48 6.44
N TYR A 23 -1.06 -5.72 5.34
CA TYR A 23 -2.28 -5.18 4.73
C TYR A 23 -2.40 -5.73 3.32
N THR A 24 -3.55 -6.30 2.98
CA THR A 24 -3.84 -6.78 1.62
C THR A 24 -4.82 -5.84 0.95
N PHE A 25 -4.44 -5.29 -0.19
CA PHE A 25 -5.34 -4.53 -1.04
C PHE A 25 -6.38 -5.46 -1.66
N SER A 26 -7.63 -5.00 -1.73
CA SER A 26 -8.68 -5.71 -2.45
C SER A 26 -9.54 -4.76 -3.27
N GLY A 27 -9.70 -5.08 -4.55
CA GLY A 27 -10.55 -4.32 -5.48
C GLY A 27 -10.08 -2.89 -5.76
N ILE A 28 -8.78 -2.61 -5.65
CA ILE A 28 -8.19 -1.30 -5.93
C ILE A 28 -7.43 -1.36 -7.25
N SER A 29 -7.72 -0.42 -8.15
CA SER A 29 -6.99 -0.23 -9.40
C SER A 29 -6.39 1.17 -9.47
N VAL A 30 -5.18 1.28 -9.99
CA VAL A 30 -4.44 2.55 -10.08
C VAL A 30 -4.16 2.88 -11.54
N ASP A 31 -4.88 3.87 -12.05
CA ASP A 31 -4.66 4.35 -13.41
C ASP A 31 -3.27 4.97 -13.60
N PRO A 32 -2.77 5.07 -14.85
CA PRO A 32 -1.53 5.77 -15.16
C PRO A 32 -1.51 7.18 -14.57
N GLY A 33 -0.46 7.51 -13.81
CA GLY A 33 -0.31 8.79 -13.12
C GLY A 33 -1.15 8.97 -11.84
N ALA A 34 -2.04 8.03 -11.51
CA ALA A 34 -2.81 8.07 -10.28
C ALA A 34 -1.98 7.64 -9.06
N THR A 35 -2.43 8.01 -7.87
CA THR A 35 -1.75 7.70 -6.60
C THR A 35 -2.75 7.21 -5.57
N ILE A 36 -2.52 6.01 -5.04
CA ILE A 36 -3.22 5.50 -3.86
C ILE A 36 -2.40 5.83 -2.61
N THR A 37 -3.10 6.24 -1.55
CA THR A 37 -2.51 6.47 -0.22
C THR A 37 -3.06 5.45 0.77
N LEU A 38 -2.18 4.65 1.39
CA LEU A 38 -2.54 3.76 2.50
C LEU A 38 -2.24 4.46 3.83
N TYR A 39 -3.27 4.69 4.64
CA TYR A 39 -3.12 5.14 6.03
C TYR A 39 -3.24 3.96 6.98
N THR A 40 -2.36 3.89 7.98
CA THR A 40 -2.46 2.87 9.03
C THR A 40 -3.62 3.10 9.99
N GLY A 41 -4.07 4.35 10.11
CA GLY A 41 -5.17 4.72 10.98
C GLY A 41 -6.54 4.20 10.53
N THR A 42 -7.57 4.64 11.24
CA THR A 42 -8.97 4.42 10.87
C THR A 42 -9.49 5.56 10.00
N GLY A 43 -10.32 5.24 9.02
CA GLY A 43 -11.02 6.18 8.15
C GLY A 43 -11.92 5.42 7.19
N ASP A 44 -12.57 6.15 6.30
CA ASP A 44 -13.40 5.57 5.25
C ASP A 44 -12.58 5.44 3.96
N ASP A 45 -12.61 4.24 3.37
CA ASP A 45 -11.94 3.98 2.10
C ASP A 45 -12.59 4.78 0.96
N THR A 46 -11.74 5.33 0.10
CA THR A 46 -12.09 6.02 -1.14
C THR A 46 -11.32 5.42 -2.30
N GLU A 47 -11.59 5.89 -3.51
CA GLU A 47 -10.90 5.43 -4.73
C GLU A 47 -9.39 5.64 -4.67
N ASP A 48 -8.92 6.69 -3.97
CA ASP A 48 -7.50 7.07 -3.91
C ASP A 48 -6.87 6.87 -2.53
N THR A 49 -7.64 6.46 -1.53
CA THR A 49 -7.18 6.39 -0.15
C THR A 49 -7.81 5.22 0.58
N VAL A 50 -6.98 4.40 1.19
CA VAL A 50 -7.44 3.25 1.98
C VAL A 50 -6.88 3.31 3.40
N TYR A 51 -7.63 2.74 4.34
CA TYR A 51 -7.33 2.75 5.76
C TYR A 51 -7.19 1.33 6.29
N TRP A 52 -6.06 1.04 6.91
CA TRP A 52 -5.80 -0.26 7.54
C TRP A 52 -6.64 -0.46 8.82
N GLY A 53 -7.21 0.60 9.38
CA GLY A 53 -8.07 0.51 10.56
C GLY A 53 -7.31 0.20 11.85
N ARG A 54 -6.00 0.44 11.90
CA ARG A 54 -5.20 0.21 13.12
C ARG A 54 -5.24 1.42 14.04
N GLY A 55 -5.55 1.17 15.30
CA GLY A 55 -5.59 2.19 16.36
C GLY A 55 -4.22 2.56 16.94
N SER A 56 -3.16 1.85 16.54
CA SER A 56 -1.78 2.11 16.96
C SER A 56 -0.95 2.49 15.73
N PRO A 57 0.00 3.45 15.86
CA PRO A 57 0.94 3.75 14.79
C PRO A 57 1.73 2.49 14.46
N VAL A 58 1.62 2.06 13.21
CA VAL A 58 2.38 0.94 12.65
C VAL A 58 3.71 1.46 12.14
N TRP A 59 3.67 2.62 11.48
CA TRP A 59 4.86 3.30 11.01
C TRP A 59 5.63 3.93 12.18
N ASN A 60 6.82 3.42 12.48
CA ASN A 60 7.80 4.08 13.33
C ASN A 60 8.73 4.95 12.45
N ASN A 61 8.99 6.19 12.86
CA ASN A 61 9.83 7.16 12.13
C ASN A 61 11.34 6.80 12.09
N GLY A 62 11.71 5.53 12.21
CA GLY A 62 13.09 5.05 12.32
C GLY A 62 13.67 4.44 11.04
N GLY A 63 12.87 4.23 9.99
CA GLY A 63 13.32 3.60 8.76
C GLY A 63 12.38 2.53 8.22
N ASP A 64 11.08 2.75 8.24
CA ASP A 64 10.16 1.73 7.72
C ASP A 64 10.21 1.70 6.20
N THR A 65 10.51 0.52 5.67
CA THR A 65 10.49 0.24 4.23
C THR A 65 9.15 -0.41 3.90
N VAL A 66 8.34 0.26 3.07
CA VAL A 66 7.12 -0.35 2.52
C VAL A 66 7.52 -1.31 1.41
N PHE A 67 7.24 -2.60 1.57
CA PHE A 67 7.30 -3.56 0.47
C PHE A 67 5.91 -3.72 -0.12
N VAL A 68 5.70 -3.23 -1.34
CA VAL A 68 4.45 -3.51 -2.08
C VAL A 68 4.73 -4.71 -2.98
N THR A 69 4.26 -5.89 -2.59
CA THR A 69 4.50 -7.13 -3.35
C THR A 69 3.25 -7.53 -4.12
N GLY A 70 3.41 -7.75 -5.43
CA GLY A 70 2.36 -8.27 -6.29
C GLY A 70 2.08 -9.76 -6.07
N PRO A 71 0.96 -10.27 -6.60
CA PRO A 71 0.56 -11.67 -6.44
C PRO A 71 1.53 -12.68 -7.07
N ASP A 72 2.44 -12.23 -7.94
CA ASP A 72 3.54 -12.99 -8.54
C ASP A 72 4.84 -12.93 -7.71
N GLY A 73 4.85 -12.22 -6.58
CA GLY A 73 6.01 -12.04 -5.70
C GLY A 73 6.93 -10.89 -6.13
N ASN A 74 6.56 -10.10 -7.14
CA ASN A 74 7.37 -8.95 -7.56
C ASN A 74 7.10 -7.74 -6.66
N THR A 75 8.17 -7.18 -6.09
CA THR A 75 8.08 -5.91 -5.36
C THR A 75 7.97 -4.74 -6.34
N VAL A 76 6.89 -3.95 -6.24
CA VAL A 76 6.55 -2.85 -7.14
C VAL A 76 6.94 -1.48 -6.58
N VAL A 77 6.99 -1.33 -5.25
CA VAL A 77 7.46 -0.10 -4.59
C VAL A 77 8.25 -0.45 -3.35
N GLU A 78 9.40 0.22 -3.20
CA GLU A 78 10.20 0.32 -1.99
C GLU A 78 10.24 1.80 -1.59
N TYR A 79 9.67 2.17 -0.45
CA TYR A 79 9.76 3.54 0.07
C TYR A 79 10.15 3.50 1.54
N GLY A 80 11.37 3.96 1.83
CA GLY A 80 11.91 4.12 3.17
C GLY A 80 11.85 5.60 3.61
N TYR A 81 11.48 5.86 4.86
CA TYR A 81 11.54 7.20 5.47
C TYR A 81 12.77 7.39 6.35
#